data_AF-A0A2T7G202-F1
#
_entry.id   AF-A0A2T7G202-F1
#
_cell.length_a   1.000
_cell.length_b   1.000
_cell.length_c   1.000
_cell.angle_alpha   90.00
_cell.angle_beta   90.00
_cell.angle_gamma   90.00
#
_symmetry.space_group_name_H-M   'P 1'
#
loop_
_entity.id
_entity.type
_entity.pdbx_description
1 polymer ?
#
loop_
_entity_poly.entity_id
_entity_poly.type
_entity_poly.pdbx_seq_one_letter_code
_entity_poly.pdbx_strand_id
1 'polypeptide(L)'
;MQRCSLDEILRTAKLVPFEQKHIQFLISLIKKQSAKGLVVRFHPLFAFTPQEALSKMRDGVFVLTCPQIQADFVFLCESGGKGLLGGQKRVFRVFAGDLEQDEFSAASSYKSFGIAATSVNNIFRSEGLLSGAV
;
A
#
# COMPACT_ATOMS: atom_id res chain seq x y z
N MET A 1 15.39 -2.22 -13.67
CA MET A 1 14.05 -2.63 -13.21
C MET A 1 13.05 -2.12 -14.24
N GLN A 2 12.09 -2.94 -14.68
CA GLN A 2 11.08 -2.47 -15.63
C GLN A 2 10.15 -1.48 -14.91
N ARG A 3 10.02 -0.27 -15.46
CA ARG A 3 9.09 0.75 -14.96
C ARG A 3 7.73 0.58 -15.63
N CYS A 4 6.66 0.91 -14.92
CA CYS A 4 5.28 0.92 -15.41
C CYS A 4 4.50 2.10 -14.82
N SER A 5 3.49 2.58 -15.53
CA SER A 5 2.57 3.60 -15.03
C SER A 5 1.52 3.03 -14.08
N LEU A 6 0.86 3.91 -13.32
CA LEU A 6 -0.29 3.54 -12.51
C LEU A 6 -1.43 2.98 -13.38
N ASP A 7 -1.69 3.56 -14.55
CA ASP A 7 -2.72 3.05 -15.48
C ASP A 7 -2.42 1.62 -15.94
N GLU A 8 -1.16 1.32 -16.29
CA GLU A 8 -0.74 -0.02 -16.68
C GLU A 8 -0.89 -1.02 -15.53
N ILE A 9 -0.55 -0.60 -14.31
CA ILE A 9 -0.74 -1.39 -13.09
C ILE A 9 -2.22 -1.73 -12.92
N LEU A 10 -3.10 -0.73 -12.97
CA LEU A 10 -4.54 -0.89 -12.71
C LEU A 10 -5.23 -1.71 -13.80
N ARG A 11 -4.86 -1.53 -15.07
CA ARG A 11 -5.43 -2.25 -16.21
C ARG A 11 -5.17 -3.76 -16.15
N THR A 12 -4.06 -4.17 -15.54
CA THR A 12 -3.68 -5.59 -15.42
C THR A 12 -4.15 -6.22 -14.11
N ALA A 13 -4.64 -5.42 -13.17
CA ALA A 13 -5.02 -5.88 -11.84
C ALA A 13 -6.49 -6.32 -11.79
N LYS A 14 -6.74 -7.54 -11.31
CA LYS A 14 -8.09 -8.00 -10.99
C LYS A 14 -8.47 -7.56 -9.58
N LEU A 15 -8.80 -6.28 -9.42
CA LEU A 15 -9.04 -5.67 -8.12
C LEU A 15 -10.27 -6.24 -7.42
N VAL A 16 -10.16 -6.35 -6.10
CA VAL A 16 -11.26 -6.64 -5.18
C VAL A 16 -11.15 -5.72 -3.96
N PRO A 17 -12.27 -5.39 -3.29
CA PRO A 17 -12.23 -4.45 -2.18
C PRO A 17 -11.30 -4.88 -1.04
N PHE A 18 -10.60 -3.90 -0.46
CA PHE A 18 -10.03 -4.07 0.87
C PHE A 18 -11.17 -4.24 1.90
N GLU A 19 -11.03 -5.21 2.80
CA GLU A 19 -12.00 -5.43 3.87
C GLU A 19 -11.84 -4.41 5.01
N GLN A 20 -12.90 -4.23 5.80
CA GLN A 20 -12.90 -3.32 6.95
C GLN A 20 -11.73 -3.56 7.91
N LYS A 21 -11.34 -4.82 8.13
CA LYS A 21 -10.19 -5.19 8.97
C LYS A 21 -8.86 -4.68 8.41
N HIS A 22 -8.70 -4.62 7.08
CA HIS A 22 -7.52 -4.07 6.44
C HIS A 22 -7.46 -2.56 6.65
N ILE A 23 -8.58 -1.86 6.48
CA ILE A 23 -8.69 -0.42 6.70
C ILE A 23 -8.34 -0.07 8.15
N GLN A 24 -8.93 -0.77 9.12
CA GLN A 24 -8.65 -0.57 10.55
C GLN A 24 -7.18 -0.82 10.89
N PHE A 25 -6.60 -1.88 10.32
CA PHE A 25 -5.18 -2.19 10.49
C PHE A 25 -4.28 -1.07 9.93
N LEU A 26 -4.55 -0.59 8.71
CA LEU A 26 -3.78 0.48 8.08
C LEU A 26 -3.84 1.78 8.89
N ILE A 27 -5.02 2.17 9.33
CA ILE A 27 -5.20 3.37 10.18
C ILE A 27 -4.41 3.23 11.48
N SER A 28 -4.45 2.05 12.13
CA SER A 28 -3.66 1.79 13.34
C SER A 28 -2.16 1.88 13.07
N LEU A 29 -1.70 1.34 11.93
CA LEU A 29 -0.30 1.38 11.53
C LEU A 29 0.18 2.82 11.30
N ILE A 30 -0.56 3.61 10.53
CA ILE A 30 -0.23 5.02 10.25
C ILE A 30 -0.16 5.82 11.55
N LYS A 31 -1.12 5.64 12.46
CA LYS A 31 -1.09 6.29 13.79
C LYS A 31 0.16 5.91 14.59
N LYS A 32 0.53 4.62 14.59
CA LYS A 32 1.75 4.15 15.28
C LYS A 32 3.03 4.70 14.65
N GLN A 33 3.08 4.81 13.33
CA GLN A 33 4.22 5.40 12.61
C GLN A 33 4.34 6.91 12.90
N SER A 34 3.21 7.62 12.88
CA SER A 34 3.15 9.04 13.24
C SER A 34 3.63 9.29 14.68
N ALA A 35 3.24 8.44 15.64
CA ALA A 35 3.74 8.52 17.02
C ALA A 35 5.25 8.32 17.15
N LYS A 36 5.91 7.75 16.12
CA LYS A 36 7.37 7.60 16.04
C LYS A 36 8.05 8.69 15.21
N GLY A 37 7.33 9.74 14.83
CA GLY A 37 7.85 10.84 14.02
C GLY A 37 7.94 10.53 12.52
N LEU A 38 7.33 9.43 12.05
CA LEU A 38 7.27 9.12 10.63
C LEU A 38 6.07 9.80 9.96
N VAL A 39 6.28 10.23 8.73
CA VAL A 39 5.26 10.81 7.86
C VAL A 39 4.87 9.76 6.83
N VAL A 40 3.78 9.04 7.13
CA VAL A 40 3.11 8.11 6.21
C VAL A 40 1.67 8.54 6.06
N ARG A 41 1.25 8.83 4.84
CA ARG A 41 -0.11 9.34 4.56
C ARG A 41 -0.59 8.89 3.18
N PHE A 42 -1.89 8.95 2.95
CA PHE A 42 -2.42 8.77 1.61
C PHE A 42 -1.86 9.85 0.67
N HIS A 43 -1.54 9.46 -0.56
CA HIS A 43 -0.98 10.39 -1.54
C HIS A 43 -2.05 11.41 -1.99
N PRO A 44 -1.82 12.73 -1.86
CA PRO A 44 -2.83 13.74 -2.13
C PRO A 44 -3.28 13.80 -3.59
N LEU A 45 -2.39 13.52 -4.54
CA LEU A 45 -2.76 13.42 -5.97
C LEU A 45 -3.64 12.20 -6.29
N PHE A 46 -3.64 11.16 -5.44
CA PHE A 46 -4.45 9.97 -5.65
C PHE A 46 -5.78 10.02 -4.88
N ALA A 47 -5.75 10.59 -3.68
CA ALA A 47 -6.92 10.85 -2.84
C ALA A 47 -6.67 12.10 -2.00
N PHE A 48 -7.46 13.14 -2.24
CA PHE A 48 -7.32 14.44 -1.58
C PHE A 48 -7.94 14.42 -0.18
N THR A 49 -8.98 13.62 0.02
CA THR A 49 -9.68 13.49 1.31
C THR A 49 -9.57 12.08 1.90
N PRO A 50 -9.69 11.92 3.23
CA PRO A 50 -9.79 10.60 3.84
C PRO A 50 -10.95 9.76 3.29
N GLN A 51 -12.08 10.40 2.94
CA GLN A 51 -13.24 9.74 2.36
C GLN A 51 -12.94 9.19 0.96
N GLU A 52 -12.24 9.96 0.13
CA GLU A 52 -11.75 9.48 -1.17
C GLU A 52 -10.77 8.32 -0.99
N ALA A 53 -9.83 8.42 -0.05
CA ALA A 53 -8.89 7.34 0.21
C ALA A 53 -9.61 6.04 0.61
N LEU A 54 -10.62 6.14 1.48
CA LEU A 54 -11.48 5.01 1.85
C LEU A 54 -12.27 4.47 0.66
N SER A 55 -12.74 5.34 -0.24
CA SER A 55 -13.41 4.93 -1.48
C SER A 55 -12.45 4.16 -2.38
N LYS A 56 -11.24 4.66 -2.61
CA LYS A 56 -10.22 3.96 -3.41
C LYS A 56 -9.86 2.60 -2.82
N MET A 57 -9.77 2.49 -1.49
CA MET A 57 -9.58 1.19 -0.84
C MET A 57 -10.76 0.22 -1.10
N ARG A 58 -11.99 0.72 -1.24
CA ARG A 58 -13.12 -0.14 -1.65
C ARG A 58 -13.02 -0.54 -3.12
N ASP A 59 -12.39 0.28 -3.95
CA ASP A 59 -12.04 -0.06 -5.34
C ASP A 59 -10.85 -1.05 -5.43
N GLY A 60 -10.21 -1.36 -4.30
CA GLY A 60 -9.11 -2.32 -4.21
C GLY A 60 -7.72 -1.72 -4.41
N VAL A 61 -7.57 -0.39 -4.37
CA VAL A 61 -6.28 0.29 -4.52
C VAL A 61 -6.11 1.45 -3.52
N PHE A 62 -4.90 1.68 -3.03
CA PHE A 62 -4.54 2.96 -2.43
C PHE A 62 -3.07 3.28 -2.65
N VAL A 63 -2.71 4.56 -2.54
CA VAL A 63 -1.33 5.02 -2.63
C VAL A 63 -0.95 5.70 -1.33
N LEU A 64 0.19 5.31 -0.77
CA LEU A 64 0.81 6.02 0.35
C LEU A 64 2.02 6.79 -0.16
N THR A 65 2.21 7.99 0.39
CA THR A 65 3.45 8.76 0.22
C THR A 65 4.23 8.79 1.53
N CYS A 66 5.54 8.65 1.41
CA CYS A 66 6.50 8.68 2.52
C CYS A 66 7.57 9.74 2.22
N PRO A 67 7.31 11.04 2.48
CA PRO A 67 8.17 12.13 2.05
C PRO A 67 9.61 12.05 2.61
N GLN A 68 9.78 11.48 3.81
CA GLN A 68 11.09 11.35 4.44
C GLN A 68 12.06 10.43 3.68
N ILE A 69 11.52 9.54 2.84
CA ILE A 69 12.31 8.62 2.01
C ILE A 69 12.05 8.85 0.51
N GLN A 70 11.37 9.94 0.16
CA GLN A 70 11.04 10.32 -1.22
C GLN A 70 10.47 9.15 -2.04
N ALA A 71 9.54 8.41 -1.45
CA ALA A 71 8.97 7.22 -2.08
C ALA A 71 7.45 7.14 -1.89
N ASP A 72 6.79 6.69 -2.94
CA ASP A 72 5.39 6.35 -2.97
C ASP A 72 5.18 4.86 -3.14
N PHE A 73 4.11 4.36 -2.54
CA PHE A 73 3.76 2.95 -2.54
C PHE A 73 2.32 2.75 -2.99
N VAL A 74 2.15 2.08 -4.13
CA VAL A 74 0.85 1.64 -4.63
C VAL A 74 0.55 0.27 -4.05
N PHE A 75 -0.56 0.18 -3.31
CA PHE A 75 -1.08 -1.06 -2.76
C PHE A 75 -2.31 -1.49 -3.53
N LEU A 76 -2.29 -2.72 -4.02
CA LEU A 76 -3.43 -3.36 -4.65
C LEU A 76 -3.95 -4.51 -3.80
N CYS A 77 -5.26 -4.70 -3.80
CA CYS A 77 -5.93 -5.89 -3.32
C CYS A 77 -6.54 -6.61 -4.53
N GLU A 78 -5.96 -7.74 -4.91
CA GLU A 78 -6.34 -8.50 -6.10
C GLU A 78 -7.05 -9.82 -5.73
N SER A 79 -7.89 -10.29 -6.65
CA SER A 79 -8.51 -11.60 -6.59
C SER A 79 -7.47 -12.71 -6.79
N GLY A 80 -7.17 -13.46 -5.72
CA GLY A 80 -6.39 -14.70 -5.78
C GLY A 80 -7.22 -15.94 -6.18
N GLY A 81 -8.41 -15.73 -6.75
CA GLY A 81 -9.38 -16.79 -7.04
C GLY A 81 -10.21 -17.25 -5.83
N LYS A 82 -10.90 -18.38 -5.96
CA LYS A 82 -11.72 -18.97 -4.90
C LYS A 82 -10.89 -19.97 -4.07
N GLY A 83 -11.12 -19.98 -2.77
CA GLY A 83 -10.61 -21.00 -1.86
C GLY A 83 -11.43 -22.29 -1.93
N LEU A 84 -10.89 -23.34 -1.30
CA LEU A 84 -11.52 -24.67 -1.27
C LEU A 84 -12.91 -24.63 -0.61
N LEU A 85 -13.12 -23.74 0.35
CA LEU A 85 -14.39 -23.50 1.06
C LEU A 85 -15.20 -22.34 0.46
N GLY A 86 -14.97 -21.97 -0.80
CA GLY A 86 -15.73 -20.92 -1.51
C GLY A 86 -15.36 -19.47 -1.16
N GLY A 87 -14.53 -19.24 -0.15
CA GLY A 87 -14.07 -17.89 0.22
C GLY A 87 -13.18 -17.23 -0.84
N GLN A 88 -13.28 -15.90 -1.00
CA GLN A 88 -12.42 -15.14 -1.91
C GLN A 88 -10.99 -15.04 -1.37
N LYS A 89 -10.02 -15.67 -2.06
CA LYS A 89 -8.59 -15.47 -1.77
C LYS A 89 -8.18 -14.08 -2.24
N ARG A 90 -7.31 -13.42 -1.48
CA ARG A 90 -6.77 -12.10 -1.81
C ARG A 90 -5.25 -12.17 -1.91
N VAL A 91 -4.71 -11.43 -2.87
CA VAL A 91 -3.28 -11.18 -3.01
C VAL A 91 -3.08 -9.67 -2.90
N PHE A 92 -2.08 -9.27 -2.13
CA PHE A 92 -1.74 -7.87 -1.94
C PHE A 92 -0.46 -7.57 -2.68
N ARG A 93 -0.52 -6.72 -3.70
CA ARG A 93 0.68 -6.32 -4.46
C ARG A 93 1.09 -4.92 -4.06
N VAL A 94 2.41 -4.73 -4.00
CA VAL A 94 3.01 -3.44 -3.66
C VAL A 94 3.93 -3.06 -4.80
N PHE A 95 3.77 -1.83 -5.28
CA PHE A 95 4.70 -1.17 -6.19
C PHE A 95 5.32 0.00 -5.45
N ALA A 96 6.60 0.26 -5.71
CA ALA A 96 7.32 1.40 -5.17
C ALA A 96 7.75 2.31 -6.34
N GLY A 97 7.72 3.62 -6.12
CA GLY A 97 8.05 4.58 -7.17
C GLY A 97 7.72 6.01 -6.78
N ASP A 98 7.40 6.80 -7.79
CA ASP A 98 7.01 8.21 -7.68
C ASP A 98 5.71 8.42 -8.47
N LEU A 99 4.66 8.85 -7.77
CA LEU A 99 3.36 9.07 -8.40
C LEU A 99 3.33 10.32 -9.28
N GLU A 100 4.10 11.36 -8.96
CA GLU A 100 4.16 12.59 -9.75
C GLU A 100 4.82 12.34 -11.11
N GLN A 101 5.80 11.43 -11.15
CA GLN A 101 6.44 11.00 -12.40
C GLN A 101 5.71 9.85 -13.11
N ASP A 102 4.69 9.27 -12.47
CA ASP A 102 3.97 8.07 -12.93
C ASP A 102 4.93 6.90 -13.24
N GLU A 103 5.96 6.74 -12.41
CA GLU A 103 7.00 5.73 -12.58
C GLU A 103 7.03 4.78 -11.39
N PHE A 104 6.55 3.56 -11.61
CA PHE A 104 6.52 2.53 -10.58
C PHE A 104 7.30 1.30 -10.98
N SER A 105 7.76 0.55 -9.98
CA SER A 105 8.32 -0.79 -10.16
C SER A 105 7.69 -1.76 -9.18
N ALA A 106 7.51 -3.00 -9.63
CA ALA A 106 7.00 -4.06 -8.78
C ALA A 106 7.94 -4.29 -7.59
N ALA A 107 7.43 -4.12 -6.37
CA ALA A 107 8.21 -4.30 -5.16
C ALA A 107 8.03 -5.73 -4.62
N SER A 108 6.78 -6.14 -4.33
CA SER A 108 6.50 -7.46 -3.74
C SER A 108 5.03 -7.85 -3.83
N SER A 109 4.74 -9.14 -3.63
CA SER A 109 3.39 -9.71 -3.55
C SER A 109 3.23 -10.51 -2.26
N TYR A 110 2.09 -10.33 -1.58
CA TYR A 110 1.85 -10.89 -0.25
C TYR A 110 0.50 -11.59 -0.16
N LYS A 111 0.43 -12.66 0.63
CA LYS A 111 -0.84 -13.33 0.97
C LYS A 111 -1.54 -12.70 2.19
N SER A 112 -0.85 -11.81 2.90
CA SER A 112 -1.34 -11.13 4.11
C SER A 112 -1.16 -9.63 3.99
N PHE A 113 -2.25 -8.89 4.22
CA PHE A 113 -2.22 -7.43 4.20
C PHE A 113 -1.33 -6.86 5.31
N GLY A 114 -1.33 -7.47 6.50
CA GLY A 114 -0.51 -7.00 7.61
C GLY A 114 0.98 -7.03 7.27
N ILE A 115 1.44 -8.08 6.57
CA ILE A 115 2.82 -8.19 6.11
C ILE A 115 3.10 -7.15 5.01
N ALA A 116 2.20 -7.01 4.03
CA ALA A 116 2.33 -6.00 2.98
C ALA A 116 2.48 -4.59 3.55
N ALA A 117 1.58 -4.17 4.43
CA ALA A 117 1.56 -2.83 5.01
C ALA A 117 2.78 -2.56 5.93
N THR A 118 3.24 -3.57 6.67
CA THR A 118 4.41 -3.43 7.54
C THR A 118 5.74 -3.56 6.82
N SER A 119 5.77 -4.07 5.58
CA SER A 119 6.99 -4.18 4.77
C SER A 119 7.65 -2.82 4.51
N VAL A 120 6.86 -1.74 4.42
CA VAL A 120 7.37 -0.36 4.30
C VAL A 120 8.25 0.03 5.50
N ASN A 121 7.99 -0.53 6.69
CA ASN A 121 8.84 -0.29 7.86
C ASN A 121 10.27 -0.81 7.67
N ASN A 122 10.49 -1.80 6.82
CA ASN A 122 11.85 -2.28 6.55
C ASN A 122 12.66 -1.23 5.79
N ILE A 123 12.00 -0.42 4.95
CA ILE A 123 12.62 0.69 4.24
C ILE A 123 12.97 1.82 5.23
N PHE A 124 12.03 2.20 6.10
CA PHE A 124 12.36 3.17 7.15
C PHE A 124 13.48 2.72 8.10
N ARG A 125 13.61 1.42 8.36
CA ARG A 125 14.74 0.89 9.16
C ARG A 125 16.06 0.99 8.39
N SER A 126 16.09 0.67 7.10
CA SER A 126 17.32 0.81 6.31
C SER A 126 17.79 2.26 6.21
N GLU A 127 16.85 3.20 6.18
CA GLU A 127 17.14 4.65 6.19
C GLU A 127 17.42 5.22 7.59
N GLY A 128 17.47 4.39 8.65
CA GLY A 128 17.71 4.84 10.02
C GLY A 128 16.59 5.68 10.65
N LEU A 129 15.44 5.79 10.00
CA LEU A 129 14.27 6.54 10.46
C LEU A 129 13.42 5.77 11.47
N LEU A 130 13.53 4.44 11.47
CA LEU A 130 13.02 3.57 12.51
C LEU A 130 14.17 2.89 13.22
N SER A 131 14.49 3.36 14.42
CA SER A 131 15.25 2.56 15.37
C SER A 131 14.36 1.40 15.85
N GLY A 132 14.84 0.16 15.69
CA GLY A 132 14.31 -0.94 16.48
C GLY A 132 14.49 -0.62 17.95
N ALA A 133 13.63 -1.17 18.83
CA ALA A 133 14.08 -1.35 20.20
C ALA A 133 15.33 -2.23 20.10
N VAL A 134 16.49 -1.66 20.43
CA VAL A 134 17.70 -2.44 20.71
C VAL A 134 17.42 -3.30 21.94
#